data_AF-A0A1I3L5V4-F1
#
_entry.id   AF-A0A1I3L5V4-F1
#
_cell.length_a   1.000
_cell.length_b   1.000
_cell.length_c   1.000
_cell.angle_alpha   90.00
_cell.angle_beta   90.00
_cell.angle_gamma   90.00
#
_symmetry.space_group_name_H-M   'P 1'
#
loop_
_entity.id
_entity.type
_entity.pdbx_description
1 polymer ?
#
loop_
_entity_poly.entity_id
_entity_poly.type
_entity_poly.pdbx_seq_one_letter_code
_entity_poly.pdbx_strand_id
1 'polypeptide(L)'
;MKIIFLLLVSLLSVHHIQAQTNSTSTFDSIYYKTANKILGLNSDEALVVADSLYQSSESGLLKLQALMLSANIYQSKNNQVASIKHAREAYYFAVKENNYSWQARICVFLSSQYRNIGLLEEGRDYINKALEVNSKVSNSSSKKLQIALIEQELAYYALLKEKYKDVLEHVSNYNKLLDELVESPNLLYQKTYAAELSGRAYLGLKLYDQAEKSFLKGLDILNDLGYSEGSLSGFIYMGLGEVFVETKNDTLALNYFELAEIRARSCKHLNLEIAICKQITDLYKRNENWELYNVYLNSFDSLKTIDRNLRSSAIQDAFNINKEEHKKSEVLARVYLGGVIILVLLLTAFVLWIRIKKNRDYKKFKVLIDNPKLDNRRVEEQNEQKPQSGFEKKRVLSLEAELKILEHLKRFEEELEFLKPNISLSSLAAFCDTNTRYLSYVLNQNIGKDFNSYLNELRVKYGIEKLENDPVFRTYKISYLAEFLGFSSHSKFTAVFKEITNLAPSAFIAYLEEESDKK
;
A
#
# COMPACT_ATOMS: atom_id res chain seq x y z
N MET A 1 -20.90 13.20 36.70
CA MET A 1 -19.67 12.78 36.00
C MET A 1 -18.52 13.59 36.60
N LYS A 2 -17.75 13.00 37.53
CA LYS A 2 -16.54 13.67 38.05
C LYS A 2 -15.60 13.82 36.85
N ILE A 3 -15.25 15.05 36.47
CA ILE A 3 -14.25 15.26 35.42
C ILE A 3 -12.91 14.92 36.08
N ILE A 4 -12.46 13.68 35.89
CA ILE A 4 -11.16 13.22 36.37
C ILE A 4 -10.13 13.77 35.37
N PHE A 5 -9.45 14.84 35.74
CA PHE A 5 -8.35 15.41 34.96
C PHE A 5 -7.09 14.58 35.21
N LEU A 6 -6.58 13.98 34.14
CA LEU A 6 -5.50 12.99 34.22
C LEU A 6 -4.18 13.55 33.70
N LEU A 7 -3.11 13.00 34.26
CA LEU A 7 -1.75 13.21 33.78
C LEU A 7 -1.58 12.75 32.33
N LEU A 8 -0.71 13.48 31.67
CA LEU A 8 -0.29 13.24 30.31
C LEU A 8 0.97 12.39 30.30
N VAL A 9 1.03 11.42 29.39
CA VAL A 9 2.25 10.66 29.15
C VAL A 9 3.26 11.60 28.47
N SER A 10 4.26 12.06 29.22
CA SER A 10 5.39 12.80 28.66
C SER A 10 6.42 11.83 28.11
N LEU A 11 6.83 12.04 26.86
CA LEU A 11 7.88 11.24 26.24
C LEU A 11 9.28 11.80 26.52
N LEU A 12 9.45 12.88 27.28
CA LEU A 12 10.77 13.49 27.46
C LEU A 12 11.68 12.65 28.38
N SER A 13 11.13 11.97 29.40
CA SER A 13 11.90 11.21 30.39
C SER A 13 12.46 9.88 29.87
N VAL A 14 11.92 9.32 28.79
CA VAL A 14 12.25 7.94 28.37
C VAL A 14 13.47 7.85 27.42
N HIS A 15 14.03 8.98 26.99
CA HIS A 15 15.16 9.02 26.05
C HIS A 15 16.50 8.52 26.60
N HIS A 16 16.67 8.41 27.92
CA HIS A 16 17.97 8.04 28.50
C HIS A 16 18.38 6.59 28.28
N ILE A 17 17.43 5.67 28.05
CA ILE A 17 17.73 4.23 27.93
C ILE A 17 18.47 3.92 26.60
N GLN A 18 18.37 4.78 25.60
CA GLN A 18 19.02 4.59 24.30
C GLN A 18 20.30 5.43 24.11
N ALA A 19 20.53 6.42 24.98
CA ALA A 19 21.63 7.38 24.88
C ALA A 19 22.92 6.93 25.59
N GLN A 20 22.91 5.84 26.37
CA GLN A 20 24.10 5.39 27.10
C GLN A 20 25.15 4.68 26.23
N THR A 21 24.93 4.50 24.93
CA THR A 21 25.86 3.71 24.09
C THR A 21 26.59 4.48 22.99
N ASN A 22 26.33 5.78 22.75
CA ASN A 22 27.07 6.54 21.74
C ASN A 22 27.39 7.95 22.25
N SER A 23 28.59 8.45 21.92
CA SER A 23 29.02 9.83 22.14
C SER A 23 27.88 10.82 21.85
N THR A 24 27.45 11.60 22.85
CA THR A 24 26.36 12.57 22.74
C THR A 24 26.55 13.47 21.53
N SER A 25 25.69 13.30 20.52
CA SER A 25 25.70 14.16 19.35
C SER A 25 25.29 15.59 19.76
N THR A 26 25.73 16.59 19.01
CA THR A 26 25.31 17.99 19.23
C THR A 26 23.78 18.11 19.24
N PHE A 27 23.09 17.30 18.44
CA PHE A 27 21.63 17.20 18.42
C PHE A 27 21.08 16.78 19.78
N ASP A 28 21.58 15.69 20.35
CA ASP A 28 21.08 15.16 21.63
C ASP A 28 21.24 16.20 22.74
N SER A 29 22.39 16.87 22.80
CA SER A 29 22.65 17.93 23.79
C SER A 29 21.66 19.09 23.68
N ILE A 30 21.41 19.59 22.46
CA ILE A 30 20.44 20.67 22.21
C ILE A 30 19.02 20.20 22.51
N TYR A 31 18.65 18.99 22.10
CA TYR A 31 17.35 18.38 22.39
C TYR A 31 17.09 18.34 23.90
N TYR A 32 18.03 17.80 24.68
CA TYR A 32 17.87 17.66 26.12
C TYR A 32 17.85 19.01 26.83
N LYS A 33 18.72 19.94 26.44
CA LYS A 33 18.70 21.31 26.98
C LYS A 33 17.35 21.98 26.73
N THR A 34 16.79 21.79 25.54
CA THR A 34 15.47 22.35 25.19
C THR A 34 14.37 21.71 26.01
N ALA A 35 14.31 20.38 26.06
CA ALA A 35 13.31 19.62 26.77
C ALA A 35 13.28 19.89 28.29
N ASN A 36 14.46 19.99 28.91
CA ASN A 36 14.57 20.03 30.37
C ASN A 36 14.76 21.44 30.95
N LYS A 37 15.21 22.41 30.15
CA LYS A 37 15.51 23.77 30.64
C LYS A 37 14.77 24.87 29.88
N ILE A 38 14.91 24.92 28.55
CA ILE A 38 14.33 26.02 27.77
C ILE A 38 12.81 25.97 27.81
N LEU A 39 12.21 24.78 27.71
CA LEU A 39 10.76 24.62 27.75
C LEU A 39 10.12 25.20 29.03
N GLY A 40 10.76 25.00 30.20
CA GLY A 40 10.28 25.53 31.47
C GLY A 40 10.40 27.06 31.58
N LEU A 41 11.33 27.67 30.85
CA LEU A 41 11.58 29.12 30.87
C LEU A 41 10.77 29.87 29.81
N ASN A 42 10.80 29.38 28.57
CA ASN A 42 10.16 30.00 27.42
C ASN A 42 9.77 28.94 26.37
N SER A 43 8.47 28.62 26.33
CA SER A 43 7.94 27.64 25.38
C SER A 43 8.02 28.07 23.92
N ASP A 44 8.05 29.38 23.63
CA ASP A 44 8.17 29.88 22.24
C ASP A 44 9.60 29.74 21.73
N GLU A 45 10.58 30.07 22.58
CA GLU A 45 11.99 29.81 22.28
C GLU A 45 12.26 28.32 22.10
N ALA A 46 11.66 27.47 22.94
CA ALA A 46 11.78 26.02 22.81
C ALA A 46 11.25 25.50 21.46
N LEU A 47 10.15 26.07 20.94
CA LEU A 47 9.64 25.73 19.61
C LEU A 47 10.61 26.14 18.50
N VAL A 48 11.18 27.35 18.56
CA VAL A 48 12.17 27.80 17.58
C VAL A 48 13.37 26.86 17.54
N VAL A 49 13.84 26.40 18.70
CA VAL A 49 14.93 25.42 18.77
C VAL A 49 14.51 24.07 18.19
N ALA A 50 13.31 23.58 18.50
CA ALA A 50 12.80 22.33 17.95
C ALA A 50 12.66 22.38 16.41
N ASP A 51 12.20 23.51 15.86
CA ASP A 51 12.12 23.73 14.42
C ASP A 51 13.51 23.79 13.78
N SER A 52 14.48 24.44 14.43
CA SER A 52 15.87 24.46 13.97
C SER A 52 16.50 23.05 13.97
N LEU A 53 16.23 22.24 14.99
CA LEU A 53 16.65 20.84 15.04
C LEU A 53 16.04 20.03 13.89
N TYR A 54 14.76 20.25 13.59
CA TYR A 54 14.10 19.57 12.47
C TYR A 54 14.71 19.95 11.11
N GLN A 55 14.93 21.25 10.86
CA GLN A 55 15.48 21.75 9.59
C GLN A 55 16.93 21.32 9.36
N SER A 56 17.73 21.25 10.42
CA SER A 56 19.14 20.84 10.35
C SER A 56 19.34 19.32 10.32
N SER A 57 18.28 18.54 10.55
CA SER A 57 18.36 17.07 10.59
C SER A 57 18.31 16.47 9.19
N GLU A 58 19.31 15.68 8.82
CA GLU A 58 19.31 14.91 7.56
C GLU A 58 18.64 13.54 7.72
N SER A 59 18.77 12.93 8.90
CA SER A 59 18.23 11.59 9.22
C SER A 59 16.74 11.63 9.60
N GLY A 60 15.98 10.64 9.13
CA GLY A 60 14.57 10.46 9.48
C GLY A 60 14.35 10.26 10.99
N LEU A 61 15.30 9.63 11.70
CA LEU A 61 15.22 9.46 13.15
C LEU A 61 15.37 10.79 13.91
N LEU A 62 16.30 11.65 13.48
CA LEU A 62 16.52 12.96 14.11
C LEU A 62 15.32 13.89 13.84
N LYS A 63 14.78 13.88 12.60
CA LYS A 63 13.54 14.59 12.26
C LYS A 63 12.36 14.13 13.13
N LEU A 64 12.20 12.83 13.30
CA LEU A 64 11.20 12.26 14.19
C LEU A 64 11.35 12.77 15.62
N GLN A 65 12.57 12.78 16.16
CA GLN A 65 12.83 13.25 17.51
C GLN A 65 12.50 14.73 17.66
N ALA A 66 12.93 15.57 16.72
CA ALA A 66 12.60 17.00 16.71
C ALA A 66 11.08 17.25 16.65
N LEU A 67 10.35 16.51 15.81
CA LEU A 67 8.89 16.58 15.77
C LEU A 67 8.24 16.15 17.08
N MET A 68 8.77 15.12 17.74
CA MET A 68 8.29 14.72 19.05
C MET A 68 8.59 15.76 20.13
N LEU A 69 9.71 16.48 20.04
CA LEU A 69 9.98 17.63 20.92
C LEU A 69 8.91 18.70 20.72
N SER A 70 8.65 19.11 19.47
CA SER A 70 7.57 20.06 19.15
C SER A 70 6.22 19.58 19.67
N ALA A 71 5.90 18.29 19.52
CA ALA A 71 4.66 17.73 20.04
C ALA A 71 4.52 17.85 21.56
N ASN A 72 5.59 17.59 22.32
CA ASN A 72 5.59 17.76 23.79
C ASN A 72 5.51 19.25 24.19
N ILE A 73 6.16 20.15 23.44
CA ILE A 73 6.07 21.59 23.71
C ILE A 73 4.65 22.11 23.44
N TYR A 74 4.02 21.71 22.33
CA TYR A 74 2.63 22.09 22.05
C TYR A 74 1.65 21.51 23.07
N GLN A 75 1.91 20.30 23.56
CA GLN A 75 1.17 19.71 24.67
C GLN A 75 1.28 20.56 25.94
N SER A 76 2.49 21.00 26.32
CA SER A 76 2.67 21.85 27.50
C SER A 76 2.03 23.24 27.34
N LYS A 77 1.92 23.74 26.10
CA LYS A 77 1.19 24.97 25.76
C LYS A 77 -0.34 24.77 25.67
N ASN A 78 -0.85 23.58 25.97
CA ASN A 78 -2.26 23.22 25.83
C ASN A 78 -2.80 23.46 24.41
N ASN A 79 -1.96 23.20 23.40
CA ASN A 79 -2.32 23.20 21.97
C ASN A 79 -2.29 21.76 21.44
N GLN A 80 -3.35 21.03 21.73
CA GLN A 80 -3.47 19.59 21.43
C GLN A 80 -3.49 19.32 19.93
N VAL A 81 -4.05 20.22 19.12
CA VAL A 81 -4.09 20.07 17.65
C VAL A 81 -2.69 20.06 17.08
N ALA A 82 -1.89 21.06 17.44
CA ALA A 82 -0.50 21.13 17.00
C ALA A 82 0.30 19.94 17.55
N SER A 83 0.06 19.54 18.81
CA SER A 83 0.70 18.36 19.40
C SER A 83 0.40 17.08 18.62
N ILE A 84 -0.87 16.80 18.33
CA ILE A 84 -1.32 15.64 17.55
C ILE A 84 -0.74 15.69 16.13
N LYS A 85 -0.76 16.85 15.48
CA LYS A 85 -0.21 17.02 14.12
C LYS A 85 1.27 16.65 14.05
N HIS A 86 2.10 17.20 14.95
CA HIS A 86 3.53 16.91 14.98
C HIS A 86 3.81 15.45 15.38
N ALA A 87 3.04 14.89 16.32
CA ALA A 87 3.16 13.48 16.69
C ALA A 87 2.79 12.53 15.55
N ARG A 88 1.78 12.85 14.73
CA ARG A 88 1.45 12.08 13.51
C ARG A 88 2.54 12.17 12.45
N GLU A 89 3.12 13.36 12.26
CA GLU A 89 4.25 13.53 11.36
C GLU A 89 5.46 12.73 11.83
N ALA A 90 5.75 12.74 13.14
CA ALA A 90 6.78 11.90 13.73
C ALA A 90 6.49 10.41 13.52
N TYR A 91 5.22 10.00 13.66
CA TYR A 91 4.79 8.63 13.40
C TYR A 91 5.06 8.19 11.95
N TYR A 92 4.84 9.09 10.97
CA TYR A 92 5.15 8.83 9.57
C TYR A 92 6.64 8.49 9.37
N PHE A 93 7.55 9.26 9.95
CA PHE A 93 8.98 8.93 9.92
C PHE A 93 9.28 7.62 10.64
N ALA A 94 8.61 7.33 11.75
CA ALA A 94 8.80 6.08 12.50
C ALA A 94 8.44 4.84 11.66
N VAL A 95 7.37 4.95 10.85
CA VAL A 95 6.95 3.91 9.90
C VAL A 95 7.95 3.79 8.76
N LYS A 96 8.35 4.91 8.16
CA LYS A 96 9.30 4.93 7.03
C LYS A 96 10.65 4.28 7.39
N GLU A 97 11.14 4.51 8.60
CA GLU A 97 12.39 3.96 9.11
C GLU A 97 12.25 2.55 9.72
N ASN A 98 11.05 1.94 9.68
CA ASN A 98 10.73 0.67 10.35
C ASN A 98 11.09 0.66 11.86
N ASN A 99 11.04 1.82 12.51
CA ASN A 99 11.38 1.95 13.92
C ASN A 99 10.17 1.62 14.81
N TYR A 100 9.94 0.33 15.04
CA TYR A 100 8.78 -0.15 15.80
C TYR A 100 8.74 0.36 17.25
N SER A 101 9.90 0.57 17.88
CA SER A 101 9.94 1.13 19.25
C SER A 101 9.35 2.54 19.27
N TRP A 102 9.80 3.40 18.34
CA TRP A 102 9.26 4.75 18.23
C TRP A 102 7.81 4.79 17.78
N GLN A 103 7.40 3.90 16.86
CA GLN A 103 6.00 3.77 16.48
C GLN A 103 5.10 3.48 17.69
N ALA A 104 5.45 2.51 18.53
CA ALA A 104 4.67 2.17 19.73
C ALA A 104 4.61 3.34 20.73
N ARG A 105 5.75 4.00 20.98
CA ARG A 105 5.86 5.17 21.86
C ARG A 105 4.96 6.32 21.43
N ILE A 106 4.98 6.63 20.13
CA ILE A 106 4.19 7.72 19.55
C ILE A 106 2.70 7.36 19.58
N CYS A 107 2.34 6.10 19.38
CA CYS A 107 0.95 5.64 19.54
C CYS A 107 0.44 5.85 20.98
N VAL A 108 1.21 5.51 22.01
CA VAL A 108 0.81 5.78 23.41
C VAL A 108 0.63 7.28 23.65
N PHE A 109 1.55 8.11 23.13
CA PHE A 109 1.43 9.56 23.22
C PHE A 109 0.15 10.08 22.53
N LEU A 110 -0.13 9.63 21.31
CA LEU A 110 -1.35 9.99 20.58
C LEU A 110 -2.60 9.55 21.33
N SER A 111 -2.63 8.33 21.91
CA SER A 111 -3.71 7.90 22.80
C SER A 111 -3.97 8.91 23.90
N SER A 112 -2.92 9.35 24.59
CA SER A 112 -3.05 10.32 25.69
C SER A 112 -3.61 11.66 25.21
N GLN A 113 -3.25 12.12 24.00
CA GLN A 113 -3.80 13.35 23.42
C GLN A 113 -5.29 13.21 23.11
N TYR A 114 -5.67 12.13 22.43
CA TYR A 114 -7.07 11.86 22.06
C TYR A 114 -7.95 11.66 23.30
N ARG A 115 -7.46 10.92 24.30
CA ARG A 115 -8.10 10.78 25.61
C ARG A 115 -8.35 12.13 26.26
N ASN A 116 -7.37 13.02 26.22
CA ASN A 116 -7.46 14.32 26.85
C ASN A 116 -8.44 15.27 26.17
N ILE A 117 -8.65 15.17 24.85
CA ILE A 117 -9.68 15.96 24.15
C ILE A 117 -11.07 15.29 24.18
N GLY A 118 -11.18 14.09 24.75
CA GLY A 118 -12.44 13.36 24.92
C GLY A 118 -12.78 12.38 23.80
N LEU A 119 -11.89 12.19 22.83
CA LEU A 119 -12.01 11.22 21.74
C LEU A 119 -11.47 9.86 22.19
N LEU A 120 -12.24 9.20 23.08
CA LEU A 120 -11.77 8.01 23.79
C LEU A 120 -11.58 6.80 22.86
N GLU A 121 -12.45 6.60 21.87
CA GLU A 121 -12.36 5.45 20.95
C GLU A 121 -11.14 5.59 20.03
N GLU A 122 -10.92 6.77 19.46
CA GLU A 122 -9.75 7.08 18.65
C GLU A 122 -8.45 6.89 19.44
N GLY A 123 -8.45 7.31 20.72
CA GLY A 123 -7.32 7.06 21.60
C GLY A 123 -7.07 5.57 21.85
N ARG A 124 -8.14 4.76 22.01
CA ARG A 124 -8.05 3.31 22.22
C ARG A 124 -7.52 2.58 20.98
N ASP A 125 -7.86 3.04 19.78
CA ASP A 125 -7.30 2.50 18.54
C ASP A 125 -5.78 2.65 18.49
N TYR A 126 -5.24 3.78 18.98
CA TYR A 126 -3.79 3.94 19.09
C TYR A 126 -3.16 3.00 20.11
N ILE A 127 -3.85 2.62 21.19
CA ILE A 127 -3.35 1.61 22.13
C ILE A 127 -3.28 0.23 21.48
N ASN A 128 -4.31 -0.17 20.75
CA ASN A 128 -4.31 -1.42 19.99
C ASN A 128 -3.16 -1.44 18.97
N LYS A 129 -2.93 -0.31 18.29
CA LYS A 129 -1.81 -0.14 17.36
C LYS A 129 -0.45 -0.21 18.06
N ALA A 130 -0.32 0.38 19.25
CA ALA A 130 0.90 0.32 20.04
C ALA A 130 1.24 -1.14 20.41
N LEU A 131 0.25 -1.93 20.81
CA LEU A 131 0.41 -3.36 21.11
C LEU A 131 0.84 -4.16 19.87
N GLU A 132 0.17 -3.94 18.73
CA GLU A 132 0.49 -4.63 17.47
C GLU A 132 1.93 -4.33 17.04
N VAL A 133 2.31 -3.06 17.04
CA VAL A 133 3.67 -2.62 16.66
C VAL A 133 4.71 -3.15 17.63
N ASN A 134 4.44 -3.12 18.94
CA ASN A 134 5.40 -3.57 19.94
C ASN A 134 5.68 -5.08 19.86
N SER A 135 4.78 -5.88 19.26
CA SER A 135 5.05 -7.29 18.97
C SER A 135 6.27 -7.47 18.05
N LYS A 136 6.54 -6.48 17.18
CA LYS A 136 7.63 -6.46 16.18
C LYS A 136 8.95 -5.87 16.72
N VAL A 137 8.98 -5.40 17.97
CA VAL A 137 10.19 -4.82 18.59
C VAL A 137 11.15 -5.94 19.04
N SER A 138 12.38 -5.92 18.51
CA SER A 138 13.40 -6.95 18.77
C SER A 138 14.11 -6.77 20.13
N ASN A 139 14.33 -5.52 20.57
CA ASN A 139 15.03 -5.23 21.83
C ASN A 139 14.12 -5.51 23.03
N SER A 140 14.51 -6.46 23.88
CA SER A 140 13.73 -6.88 25.06
C SER A 140 13.44 -5.73 26.03
N SER A 141 14.45 -4.92 26.38
CA SER A 141 14.29 -3.79 27.30
C SER A 141 13.37 -2.71 26.73
N SER A 142 13.53 -2.37 25.45
CA SER A 142 12.62 -1.43 24.77
C SER A 142 11.19 -1.97 24.73
N LYS A 143 11.02 -3.26 24.44
CA LYS A 143 9.70 -3.90 24.39
C LYS A 143 8.98 -3.82 25.73
N LYS A 144 9.67 -4.14 26.83
CA LYS A 144 9.12 -4.05 28.20
C LYS A 144 8.71 -2.63 28.55
N LEU A 145 9.57 -1.66 28.25
CA LEU A 145 9.28 -0.26 28.48
C LEU A 145 8.03 0.23 27.72
N GLN A 146 7.86 -0.17 26.45
CA GLN A 146 6.65 0.21 25.72
C GLN A 146 5.39 -0.46 26.28
N ILE A 147 5.46 -1.73 26.72
CA ILE A 147 4.32 -2.35 27.42
C ILE A 147 4.04 -1.60 28.72
N ALA A 148 5.05 -1.20 29.48
CA ALA A 148 4.84 -0.42 30.70
C ALA A 148 4.09 0.89 30.39
N LEU A 149 4.53 1.66 29.38
CA LEU A 149 3.81 2.88 28.99
C LEU A 149 2.38 2.60 28.51
N ILE A 150 2.12 1.46 27.88
CA ILE A 150 0.75 1.02 27.53
C ILE A 150 -0.08 0.71 28.78
N GLU A 151 0.47 -0.04 29.75
CA GLU A 151 -0.21 -0.36 31.02
C GLU A 151 -0.56 0.91 31.80
N GLN A 152 0.36 1.88 31.86
CA GLN A 152 0.11 3.18 32.47
C GLN A 152 -1.08 3.89 31.80
N GLU A 153 -1.12 3.91 30.47
CA GLU A 153 -2.19 4.58 29.74
C GLU A 153 -3.53 3.82 29.85
N LEU A 154 -3.51 2.49 29.90
CA LEU A 154 -4.68 1.67 30.21
C LEU A 154 -5.21 1.94 31.63
N ALA A 155 -4.32 2.12 32.61
CA ALA A 155 -4.70 2.53 33.96
C ALA A 155 -5.45 3.88 33.95
N TYR A 156 -5.02 4.85 33.15
CA TYR A 156 -5.75 6.10 32.97
C TYR A 156 -7.14 5.90 32.36
N TYR A 157 -7.31 5.03 31.36
CA TYR A 157 -8.64 4.69 30.84
C TYR A 157 -9.52 3.98 31.87
N ALA A 158 -8.96 3.08 32.68
CA ALA A 158 -9.68 2.41 33.76
C ALA A 158 -10.13 3.42 34.82
N LEU A 159 -9.29 4.40 35.14
CA LEU A 159 -9.59 5.46 36.09
C LEU A 159 -10.73 6.36 35.60
N LEU A 160 -10.78 6.71 34.30
CA LEU A 160 -11.92 7.42 33.70
C LEU A 160 -13.24 6.65 33.80
N LYS A 161 -13.17 5.31 33.82
CA LYS A 161 -14.32 4.42 33.98
C LYS A 161 -14.60 4.07 35.45
N GLU A 162 -13.90 4.71 36.39
CA GLU A 162 -14.00 4.47 37.84
C GLU A 162 -13.75 3.00 38.23
N LYS A 163 -12.98 2.26 37.42
CA LYS A 163 -12.63 0.85 37.66
C LYS A 163 -11.33 0.74 38.47
N TYR A 164 -11.39 1.15 39.74
CA TYR A 164 -10.18 1.31 40.57
C TYR A 164 -9.39 0.01 40.80
N LYS A 165 -10.03 -1.16 40.79
CA LYS A 165 -9.32 -2.45 40.88
C LYS A 165 -8.49 -2.72 39.62
N ASP A 166 -9.06 -2.49 38.44
CA ASP A 166 -8.36 -2.59 37.15
C ASP A 166 -7.18 -1.59 37.10
N VAL A 167 -7.34 -0.38 37.66
CA VAL A 167 -6.23 0.59 37.79
C VAL A 167 -5.06 -0.03 38.58
N LEU A 168 -5.33 -0.65 39.73
CA LEU A 168 -4.28 -1.29 40.54
C LEU A 168 -3.64 -2.49 39.85
N GLU A 169 -4.39 -3.25 39.07
CA GLU A 169 -3.86 -4.36 38.25
C GLU A 169 -2.89 -3.84 37.18
N HIS A 170 -3.30 -2.82 36.41
CA HIS A 170 -2.44 -2.18 35.42
C HIS A 170 -1.19 -1.57 36.05
N VAL A 171 -1.32 -0.91 37.22
CA VAL A 171 -0.17 -0.36 37.96
C VAL A 171 0.76 -1.46 38.49
N SER A 172 0.22 -2.61 38.89
CA SER A 172 1.04 -3.76 39.29
C SER A 172 1.86 -4.31 38.12
N ASN A 173 1.22 -4.50 36.96
CA ASN A 173 1.89 -4.92 35.73
C ASN A 173 2.96 -3.91 35.30
N TYR A 174 2.63 -2.61 35.37
CA TYR A 174 3.56 -1.51 35.11
C TYR A 174 4.82 -1.60 35.97
N ASN A 175 4.66 -1.66 37.30
CA ASN A 175 5.80 -1.73 38.23
C ASN A 175 6.64 -2.98 38.00
N LYS A 176 6.01 -4.14 37.80
CA LYS A 176 6.73 -5.39 37.49
C LYS A 176 7.63 -5.24 36.26
N LEU A 177 7.12 -4.61 35.19
CA LEU A 177 7.90 -4.36 33.98
C LEU A 177 9.04 -3.37 34.22
N LEU A 178 8.81 -2.33 35.02
CA LEU A 178 9.87 -1.36 35.36
C LEU A 178 10.96 -1.97 36.23
N ASP A 179 10.63 -2.85 37.18
CA ASP A 179 11.60 -3.50 38.08
C ASP A 179 12.55 -4.45 37.33
N GLU A 180 12.17 -4.91 36.14
CA GLU A 180 13.02 -5.70 35.26
C GLU A 180 13.97 -4.85 34.38
N LEU A 181 13.91 -3.52 34.47
CA LEU A 181 14.76 -2.58 33.74
C LEU A 181 15.88 -2.04 34.64
N VAL A 182 16.97 -1.59 34.02
CA VAL A 182 18.10 -0.97 34.73
C VAL A 182 17.64 0.34 35.38
N GLU A 183 17.88 0.47 36.68
CA GLU A 183 17.49 1.66 37.44
C GLU A 183 18.19 2.92 36.91
N SER A 184 17.41 3.99 36.78
CA SER A 184 17.89 5.30 36.38
C SER A 184 16.99 6.39 36.96
N PRO A 185 17.47 7.65 37.08
CA PRO A 185 16.64 8.78 37.51
C PRO A 185 15.32 8.89 36.73
N ASN A 186 15.33 8.56 35.44
CA ASN A 186 14.14 8.57 34.61
C ASN A 186 13.18 7.41 34.92
N LEU A 187 13.71 6.22 35.23
CA LEU A 187 12.89 5.09 35.65
C LEU A 187 12.24 5.38 37.02
N LEU A 188 12.97 6.01 37.93
CA LEU A 188 12.44 6.47 39.21
C LEU A 188 11.34 7.52 39.00
N TYR A 189 11.55 8.47 38.09
CA TYR A 189 10.50 9.41 37.66
C TYR A 189 9.29 8.70 37.02
N GLN A 190 9.47 7.57 36.33
CA GLN A 190 8.36 6.78 35.81
C GLN A 190 7.57 6.10 36.96
N LYS A 191 8.26 5.61 38.00
CA LYS A 191 7.64 5.02 39.20
C LYS A 191 6.77 6.00 39.99
N THR A 192 6.94 7.32 39.85
CA THR A 192 6.04 8.29 40.52
C THR A 192 4.64 8.33 39.90
N TYR A 193 4.50 8.05 38.60
CA TYR A 193 3.18 7.87 37.98
C TYR A 193 2.44 6.67 38.57
N ALA A 194 3.16 5.57 38.86
CA ALA A 194 2.56 4.40 39.52
C ALA A 194 2.04 4.75 40.93
N ALA A 195 2.82 5.53 41.68
CA ALA A 195 2.45 5.98 43.02
C ALA A 195 1.23 6.91 42.98
N GLU A 196 1.18 7.83 42.03
CA GLU A 196 0.05 8.74 41.81
C GLU A 196 -1.22 7.98 41.40
N LEU A 197 -1.14 7.08 40.42
CA LEU A 197 -2.25 6.23 39.98
C LEU A 197 -2.77 5.32 41.10
N SER A 198 -1.87 4.73 41.88
CA SER A 198 -2.23 3.93 43.07
C SER A 198 -2.97 4.79 44.08
N GLY A 199 -2.46 5.99 44.37
CA GLY A 199 -3.09 6.95 45.27
C GLY A 199 -4.52 7.27 44.84
N ARG A 200 -4.74 7.56 43.55
CA ARG A 200 -6.09 7.80 43.00
C ARG A 200 -7.00 6.58 43.09
N ALA A 201 -6.48 5.39 42.80
CA ALA A 201 -7.25 4.16 42.89
C ALA A 201 -7.67 3.86 44.34
N TYR A 202 -6.75 3.99 45.30
CA TYR A 202 -7.05 3.82 46.71
C TYR A 202 -8.03 4.87 47.23
N LEU A 203 -7.90 6.13 46.80
CA LEU A 203 -8.86 7.19 47.12
C LEU A 203 -10.27 6.83 46.61
N GLY A 204 -10.38 6.36 45.36
CA GLY A 204 -11.64 5.89 44.78
C GLY A 204 -12.24 4.68 45.52
N LEU A 205 -11.39 3.80 46.05
CA LEU A 205 -11.77 2.67 46.90
C LEU A 205 -12.04 3.07 48.36
N LYS A 206 -11.91 4.35 48.71
CA LYS A 206 -12.04 4.89 50.09
C LYS A 206 -11.02 4.31 51.08
N LEU A 207 -9.86 3.89 50.58
CA LEU A 207 -8.73 3.40 51.36
C LEU A 207 -7.76 4.57 51.61
N TYR A 208 -8.21 5.54 52.41
CA TYR A 208 -7.55 6.84 52.57
C TYR A 208 -6.10 6.76 53.06
N ASP A 209 -5.79 5.91 54.05
CA ASP A 209 -4.41 5.71 54.53
C ASP A 209 -3.48 5.17 53.44
N GLN A 210 -3.98 4.29 52.58
CA GLN A 210 -3.21 3.73 51.47
C GLN A 210 -3.04 4.74 50.35
N ALA A 211 -4.05 5.57 50.11
CA ALA A 211 -3.99 6.67 49.17
C ALA A 211 -2.93 7.69 49.59
N GLU A 212 -2.98 8.16 50.84
CA GLU A 212 -2.01 9.09 51.41
C GLU A 212 -0.58 8.55 51.31
N LYS A 213 -0.34 7.33 51.78
CA LYS A 213 0.99 6.68 51.69
C LYS A 213 1.50 6.59 50.25
N SER A 214 0.62 6.30 49.30
CA SER A 214 0.99 6.20 47.88
C SER A 214 1.37 7.57 47.31
N PHE A 215 0.60 8.62 47.63
CA PHE A 215 0.91 9.98 47.21
C PHE A 215 2.22 10.51 47.83
N LEU A 216 2.42 10.31 49.14
CA LEU A 216 3.65 10.71 49.84
C LEU A 216 4.88 10.00 49.26
N LYS A 217 4.78 8.69 48.99
CA LYS A 217 5.86 7.95 48.31
C LYS A 217 6.21 8.56 46.95
N GLY A 218 5.21 8.98 46.17
CA GLY A 218 5.45 9.67 44.89
C GLY A 218 6.16 11.01 45.07
N LEU A 219 5.78 11.77 46.10
CA LEU A 219 6.40 13.06 46.42
C LEU A 219 7.85 12.91 46.89
N ASP A 220 8.14 11.91 47.73
CA ASP A 220 9.49 11.60 48.20
C ASP A 220 10.43 11.34 47.03
N ILE A 221 10.01 10.51 46.07
CA ILE A 221 10.80 10.24 44.86
C ILE A 221 11.02 11.53 44.04
N LEU A 222 10.02 12.39 43.90
CA LEU A 222 10.18 13.66 43.17
C LEU A 222 11.14 14.63 43.87
N ASN A 223 11.11 14.66 45.21
CA ASN A 223 12.02 15.47 46.01
C ASN A 223 13.45 14.97 45.88
N ASP A 224 13.67 13.65 46.00
CA ASP A 224 14.98 13.02 45.86
C ASP A 224 15.59 13.27 44.48
N LEU A 225 14.76 13.33 43.44
CA LEU A 225 15.18 13.64 42.07
C LEU A 225 15.33 15.14 41.78
N GLY A 226 14.92 16.03 42.69
CA GLY A 226 14.89 17.48 42.44
C GLY A 226 13.84 17.92 41.41
N TYR A 227 12.78 17.12 41.20
CA TYR A 227 11.70 17.38 40.23
C TYR A 227 10.38 17.79 40.89
N SER A 228 10.43 18.27 42.14
CA SER A 228 9.25 18.64 42.93
C SER A 228 8.50 19.88 42.41
N GLU A 229 9.08 20.64 41.48
CA GLU A 229 8.46 21.81 40.86
C GLU A 229 7.57 21.48 39.64
N GLY A 230 7.56 20.23 39.19
CA GLY A 230 6.77 19.80 38.03
C GLY A 230 5.26 19.68 38.29
N SER A 231 4.50 19.56 37.20
CA SER A 231 3.03 19.39 37.24
C SER A 231 2.60 18.11 37.96
N LEU A 232 3.42 17.05 37.91
CA LEU A 232 3.17 15.78 38.60
C LEU A 232 3.06 15.96 40.13
N SER A 233 3.89 16.82 40.73
CA SER A 233 3.74 17.20 42.14
C SER A 233 2.39 17.86 42.40
N GLY A 234 1.93 18.71 41.48
CA GLY A 234 0.61 19.34 41.56
C GLY A 234 -0.53 18.32 41.58
N PHE A 235 -0.46 17.27 40.75
CA PHE A 235 -1.44 16.18 40.78
C PHE A 235 -1.41 15.37 42.08
N ILE A 236 -0.22 15.14 42.64
CA ILE A 236 -0.03 14.44 43.91
C ILE A 236 -0.58 15.29 45.07
N TYR A 237 -0.25 16.58 45.13
CA TYR A 237 -0.80 17.51 46.12
C TYR A 237 -2.32 17.60 46.03
N MET A 238 -2.88 17.65 44.81
CA MET A 238 -4.33 17.60 44.64
C MET A 238 -4.93 16.31 45.22
N GLY A 239 -4.29 15.16 44.97
CA GLY A 239 -4.71 13.87 45.54
C GLY A 239 -4.65 13.84 47.06
N LEU A 240 -3.60 14.39 47.67
CA LEU A 240 -3.49 14.55 49.13
C LEU A 240 -4.58 15.46 49.68
N GLY A 241 -4.85 16.58 49.01
CA GLY A 241 -5.94 17.48 49.38
C GLY A 241 -7.30 16.75 49.37
N GLU A 242 -7.57 15.96 48.33
CA GLU A 242 -8.78 15.13 48.24
C GLU A 242 -8.88 14.08 49.36
N VAL A 243 -7.76 13.45 49.75
CA VAL A 243 -7.72 12.56 50.91
C VAL A 243 -8.15 13.32 52.17
N PHE A 244 -7.59 14.50 52.42
CA PHE A 244 -7.91 15.28 53.62
C PHE A 244 -9.33 15.85 53.62
N VAL A 245 -9.91 16.15 52.45
CA VAL A 245 -11.34 16.48 52.33
C VAL A 245 -12.20 15.32 52.83
N GLU A 246 -11.89 14.09 52.41
CA GLU A 246 -12.63 12.88 52.76
C GLU A 246 -12.44 12.50 54.25
N THR A 247 -11.25 12.73 54.81
CA THR A 247 -10.98 12.54 56.25
C THR A 247 -11.40 13.72 57.11
N LYS A 248 -12.14 14.71 56.56
CA LYS A 248 -12.69 15.88 57.25
C LYS A 248 -11.64 16.81 57.88
N ASN A 249 -10.47 16.92 57.28
CA ASN A 249 -9.43 17.86 57.66
C ASN A 249 -9.29 18.97 56.61
N ASP A 250 -10.22 19.91 56.64
CA ASP A 250 -10.34 20.98 55.64
C ASP A 250 -9.13 21.91 55.60
N THR A 251 -8.48 22.14 56.76
CA THR A 251 -7.29 22.99 56.85
C THR A 251 -6.12 22.36 56.10
N LEU A 252 -5.82 21.07 56.33
CA LEU A 252 -4.78 20.38 55.57
C LEU A 252 -5.16 20.25 54.10
N ALA A 253 -6.44 19.98 53.79
CA ALA A 253 -6.91 19.90 52.42
C ALA A 253 -6.63 21.19 51.64
N LEU A 254 -6.95 22.35 52.23
CA LEU A 254 -6.72 23.65 51.62
C LEU A 254 -5.23 23.92 51.41
N ASN A 255 -4.38 23.64 52.40
CA ASN A 255 -2.92 23.78 52.27
C ASN A 255 -2.37 22.97 51.09
N TYR A 256 -2.83 21.72 50.93
CA TYR A 256 -2.41 20.89 49.80
C TYR A 256 -2.97 21.40 48.46
N PHE A 257 -4.21 21.91 48.42
CA PHE A 257 -4.75 22.52 47.21
C PHE A 257 -4.01 23.80 46.80
N GLU A 258 -3.57 24.62 47.75
CA GLU A 258 -2.73 25.80 47.48
C GLU A 258 -1.37 25.40 46.90
N LEU A 259 -0.71 24.38 47.47
CA LEU A 259 0.51 23.81 46.90
C LEU A 259 0.29 23.28 45.48
N ALA A 260 -0.83 22.60 45.24
CA ALA A 260 -1.22 22.12 43.93
C ALA A 260 -1.45 23.28 42.95
N GLU A 261 -2.12 24.35 43.37
CA GLU A 261 -2.43 25.53 42.57
C GLU A 261 -1.15 26.26 42.12
N ILE A 262 -0.19 26.42 43.04
CA ILE A 262 1.13 27.01 42.73
C ILE A 262 1.81 26.22 41.60
N ARG A 263 1.81 24.88 41.68
CA ARG A 263 2.42 24.01 40.66
C ARG A 263 1.65 24.04 39.34
N ALA A 264 0.31 24.05 39.39
CA ALA A 264 -0.52 24.11 38.19
C ALA A 264 -0.27 25.41 37.41
N ARG A 265 -0.23 26.55 38.11
CA ARG A 265 0.03 27.86 37.53
C ARG A 265 1.45 28.01 37.01
N SER A 266 2.47 27.57 37.77
CA SER A 266 3.86 27.63 37.33
C SER A 266 4.10 26.81 36.06
N CYS A 267 3.45 25.65 35.94
CA CYS A 267 3.53 24.80 34.77
C CYS A 267 2.51 25.15 33.66
N LYS A 268 1.68 26.18 33.84
CA LYS A 268 0.60 26.57 32.91
C LYS A 268 -0.35 25.41 32.55
N HIS A 269 -0.63 24.54 33.51
CA HIS A 269 -1.41 23.31 33.29
C HIS A 269 -2.91 23.54 33.51
N LEU A 270 -3.60 24.09 32.49
CA LEU A 270 -5.00 24.53 32.55
C LEU A 270 -5.97 23.50 33.16
N ASN A 271 -5.91 22.25 32.73
CA ASN A 271 -6.79 21.18 33.21
C ASN A 271 -6.63 20.90 34.72
N LEU A 272 -5.41 21.04 35.24
CA LEU A 272 -5.13 20.82 36.65
C LEU A 272 -5.60 22.02 37.46
N GLU A 273 -5.39 23.24 36.95
CA GLU A 273 -5.90 24.46 37.56
C GLU A 273 -7.43 24.45 37.69
N ILE A 274 -8.16 24.03 36.64
CA ILE A 274 -9.62 23.87 36.69
C ILE A 274 -10.02 22.88 37.80
N ALA A 275 -9.34 21.74 37.88
CA ALA A 275 -9.63 20.71 38.88
C ALA A 275 -9.46 21.25 40.31
N ILE A 276 -8.34 21.94 40.57
CA ILE A 276 -8.02 22.51 41.88
C ILE A 276 -8.99 23.64 42.23
N CYS A 277 -9.25 24.58 41.30
CA CYS A 277 -10.23 25.64 41.52
C CYS A 277 -11.60 25.08 41.89
N LYS A 278 -12.01 23.96 41.28
CA LYS A 278 -13.27 23.29 41.64
C LYS A 278 -13.25 22.77 43.08
N GLN A 279 -12.19 22.07 43.49
CA GLN A 279 -12.05 21.55 44.84
C GLN A 279 -12.05 22.67 45.89
N ILE A 280 -11.28 23.74 45.66
CA ILE A 280 -11.23 24.91 46.55
C ILE A 280 -12.60 25.61 46.62
N THR A 281 -13.28 25.77 45.48
CA THR A 281 -14.65 26.34 45.44
C THR A 281 -15.62 25.54 46.31
N ASP A 282 -15.60 24.21 46.17
CA ASP A 282 -16.51 23.34 46.92
C ASP A 282 -16.21 23.37 48.43
N LEU A 283 -14.93 23.49 48.81
CA LEU A 283 -14.50 23.64 50.21
C LEU A 283 -14.96 24.96 50.82
N TYR A 284 -14.75 26.10 50.13
CA TYR A 284 -15.22 27.40 50.63
C TYR A 284 -16.73 27.50 50.70
N LYS A 285 -17.45 26.84 49.78
CA LYS A 285 -18.91 26.71 49.86
C LYS A 285 -19.34 25.96 51.12
N ARG A 286 -18.68 24.85 51.44
CA ARG A 286 -18.97 24.03 52.63
C ARG A 286 -18.68 24.79 53.92
N ASN A 287 -17.62 25.59 53.93
CA ASN A 287 -17.20 26.40 55.07
C ASN A 287 -17.90 27.77 55.15
N GLU A 288 -18.92 28.00 54.31
CA GLU A 288 -19.71 29.24 54.23
C GLU A 288 -18.88 30.52 54.04
N ASN A 289 -17.67 30.40 53.48
CA ASN A 289 -16.84 31.53 53.12
C ASN A 289 -17.23 32.05 51.73
N TRP A 290 -18.32 32.80 51.68
CA TRP A 290 -18.94 33.28 50.44
C TRP A 290 -18.05 34.23 49.62
N GLU A 291 -17.17 35.00 50.28
CA GLU A 291 -16.25 35.90 49.60
C GLU A 291 -15.26 35.11 48.74
N LEU A 292 -14.51 34.19 49.34
CA LEU A 292 -13.55 33.35 48.62
C LEU A 292 -14.23 32.35 47.69
N TYR A 293 -15.40 31.84 48.06
CA TYR A 293 -16.23 31.02 47.17
C TYR A 293 -16.52 31.73 45.85
N ASN A 294 -16.98 32.98 45.87
CA ASN A 294 -17.30 33.72 44.66
C ASN A 294 -16.06 34.01 43.81
N VAL A 295 -14.92 34.30 44.43
CA VAL A 295 -13.63 34.49 43.73
C VAL A 295 -13.23 33.22 42.97
N TYR A 296 -13.20 32.07 43.66
CA TYR A 296 -12.81 30.81 43.04
C TYR A 296 -13.86 30.29 42.04
N LEU A 297 -15.16 30.53 42.27
CA LEU A 297 -16.22 30.19 41.33
C LEU A 297 -16.06 30.97 40.00
N ASN A 298 -15.84 32.29 40.07
CA ASN A 298 -15.62 33.11 38.89
C ASN A 298 -14.38 32.66 38.10
N SER A 299 -13.29 32.34 38.82
CA SER A 299 -12.08 31.79 38.20
C SER A 299 -12.35 30.43 37.54
N PHE A 300 -13.03 29.53 38.23
CA PHE A 300 -13.44 28.23 37.69
C PHE A 300 -14.29 28.36 36.42
N ASP A 301 -15.29 29.22 36.40
CA ASP A 301 -16.16 29.42 35.24
C ASP A 301 -15.41 30.05 34.06
N SER A 302 -14.48 30.97 34.33
CA SER A 302 -13.58 31.54 33.31
C SER A 302 -12.68 30.47 32.70
N LEU A 303 -11.96 29.71 33.53
CA LEU A 303 -11.06 28.64 33.08
C LEU A 303 -11.82 27.54 32.31
N LYS A 304 -13.02 27.17 32.76
CA LYS A 304 -13.88 26.20 32.09
C LYS A 304 -14.38 26.70 30.74
N THR A 305 -14.61 28.00 30.59
CA THR A 305 -14.97 28.61 29.31
C THR A 305 -13.79 28.55 28.34
N ILE A 306 -12.59 28.87 28.82
CA ILE A 306 -11.34 28.73 28.04
C ILE A 306 -11.15 27.27 27.59
N ASP A 307 -11.28 26.31 28.51
CA ASP A 307 -11.14 24.88 28.21
C ASP A 307 -12.18 24.38 27.20
N ARG A 308 -13.46 24.76 27.34
CA ARG A 308 -14.49 24.40 26.34
C ARG A 308 -14.15 24.91 24.94
N ASN A 309 -13.69 26.16 24.82
CA ASN A 309 -13.33 26.76 23.54
C ASN A 309 -12.09 26.07 22.92
N LEU A 310 -11.08 25.76 23.75
CA LEU A 310 -9.90 25.03 23.29
C LEU A 310 -10.25 23.60 22.87
N ARG A 311 -11.09 22.89 23.64
CA ARG A 311 -11.55 21.53 23.32
C ARG A 311 -12.40 21.49 22.06
N SER A 312 -13.36 22.41 21.90
CA SER A 312 -14.24 22.42 20.72
C SER A 312 -13.43 22.66 19.44
N SER A 313 -12.50 23.62 19.47
CA SER A 313 -11.54 23.84 18.39
C SER A 313 -10.70 22.58 18.14
N ALA A 314 -10.19 21.95 19.20
CA ALA A 314 -9.33 20.78 19.08
C ALA A 314 -10.04 19.56 18.48
N ILE A 315 -11.30 19.32 18.85
CA ILE A 315 -12.12 18.24 18.30
C ILE A 315 -12.40 18.51 16.82
N GLN A 316 -12.79 19.73 16.46
CA GLN A 316 -13.06 20.10 15.07
C GLN A 316 -11.82 19.91 14.19
N ASP A 317 -10.66 20.35 14.66
CA ASP A 317 -9.40 20.21 13.93
C ASP A 317 -8.94 18.75 13.85
N ALA A 318 -9.04 17.97 14.94
CA ALA A 318 -8.73 16.55 14.91
C ALA A 318 -9.61 15.79 13.90
N PHE A 319 -10.90 16.12 13.85
CA PHE A 319 -11.84 15.56 12.87
C PHE A 319 -11.45 15.95 11.43
N ASN A 320 -11.06 17.20 11.20
CA ASN A 320 -10.58 17.67 9.91
C ASN A 320 -9.31 16.94 9.46
N ILE A 321 -8.33 16.76 10.35
CA ILE A 321 -7.09 16.01 10.05
C ILE A 321 -7.42 14.57 9.66
N ASN A 322 -8.30 13.89 10.41
CA ASN A 322 -8.74 12.53 10.09
C ASN A 322 -9.46 12.48 8.74
N LYS A 323 -10.34 13.43 8.46
CA LYS A 323 -11.07 13.54 7.19
C LYS A 323 -10.12 13.75 6.00
N GLU A 324 -9.08 14.57 6.15
CA GLU A 324 -8.06 14.77 5.11
C GLU A 324 -7.27 13.49 4.82
N GLU A 325 -6.92 12.72 5.84
CA GLU A 325 -6.26 11.42 5.66
C GLU A 325 -7.16 10.39 4.97
N HIS A 326 -8.41 10.27 5.41
CA HIS A 326 -9.39 9.40 4.74
C HIS A 326 -9.55 9.79 3.27
N LYS A 327 -9.69 11.09 2.97
CA LYS A 327 -9.79 11.60 1.59
C LYS A 327 -8.55 11.25 0.77
N LYS A 328 -7.33 11.38 1.31
CA LYS A 328 -6.09 10.97 0.62
C LYS A 328 -6.08 9.47 0.31
N SER A 329 -6.48 8.64 1.28
CA SER A 329 -6.54 7.18 1.11
C SER A 329 -7.56 6.74 0.06
N GLU A 330 -8.75 7.37 0.02
CA GLU A 330 -9.79 7.09 -0.97
C GLU A 330 -9.39 7.52 -2.39
N VAL A 331 -8.67 8.64 -2.52
CA VAL A 331 -8.14 9.09 -3.81
C VAL A 331 -7.12 8.07 -4.33
N LEU A 332 -6.19 7.60 -3.49
CA LEU A 332 -5.24 6.55 -3.87
C LEU A 332 -5.94 5.26 -4.28
N ALA A 333 -6.92 4.79 -3.51
CA ALA A 333 -7.70 3.60 -3.84
C ALA A 333 -8.41 3.72 -5.21
N ARG A 334 -9.01 4.87 -5.50
CA ARG A 334 -9.65 5.15 -6.80
C ARG A 334 -8.65 5.18 -7.95
N VAL A 335 -7.45 5.73 -7.73
CA VAL A 335 -6.37 5.73 -8.73
C VAL A 335 -5.92 4.30 -9.04
N TYR A 336 -5.71 3.46 -8.01
CA TYR A 336 -5.38 2.05 -8.21
C TYR A 336 -6.47 1.29 -8.95
N LEU A 337 -7.75 1.49 -8.57
CA LEU A 337 -8.88 0.86 -9.25
C LEU A 337 -8.97 1.28 -10.73
N GLY A 338 -8.76 2.56 -11.02
CA GLY A 338 -8.70 3.07 -12.40
C GLY A 338 -7.58 2.43 -13.22
N GLY A 339 -6.39 2.27 -12.62
CA GLY A 339 -5.27 1.57 -13.25
C GLY A 339 -5.58 0.10 -13.59
N VAL A 340 -6.24 -0.62 -12.68
CA VAL A 340 -6.67 -2.01 -12.91
C VAL A 340 -7.71 -2.10 -14.04
N ILE A 341 -8.68 -1.19 -14.09
CA ILE A 341 -9.69 -1.16 -15.16
C ILE A 341 -9.02 -0.94 -16.53
N ILE A 342 -8.07 0.00 -16.61
CA ILE A 342 -7.33 0.27 -17.85
C ILE A 342 -6.54 -0.98 -18.29
N LEU A 343 -5.88 -1.67 -17.36
CA LEU A 343 -5.16 -2.91 -17.64
C LEU A 343 -6.09 -3.99 -18.23
N VAL A 344 -7.27 -4.18 -17.64
CA VAL A 344 -8.27 -5.15 -18.13
C VAL A 344 -8.80 -4.77 -19.52
N LEU A 345 -9.04 -3.49 -19.78
CA LEU A 345 -9.44 -2.99 -21.11
C LEU A 345 -8.36 -3.24 -22.17
N LEU A 346 -7.09 -3.04 -21.82
CA LEU A 346 -5.97 -3.34 -22.73
C LEU A 346 -5.85 -4.84 -23.02
N LEU A 347 -6.00 -5.69 -22.01
CA LEU A 347 -5.96 -7.15 -22.17
C LEU A 347 -7.14 -7.65 -23.02
N THR A 348 -8.34 -7.15 -22.80
CA THR A 348 -9.53 -7.52 -23.60
C THR A 348 -9.40 -7.05 -25.04
N ALA A 349 -8.94 -5.81 -25.28
CA ALA A 349 -8.65 -5.30 -26.62
C ALA A 349 -7.60 -6.15 -27.34
N PHE A 350 -6.55 -6.57 -26.63
CA PHE A 350 -5.50 -7.46 -27.16
C PHE A 350 -6.07 -8.82 -27.59
N VAL A 351 -6.91 -9.43 -26.76
CA VAL A 351 -7.58 -10.71 -27.09
C VAL A 351 -8.51 -10.56 -28.30
N LEU A 352 -9.29 -9.48 -28.37
CA LEU A 352 -10.15 -9.20 -29.51
C LEU A 352 -9.35 -8.97 -30.80
N TRP A 353 -8.21 -8.27 -30.70
CA TRP A 353 -7.30 -8.06 -31.83
C TRP A 353 -6.77 -9.40 -32.38
N ILE A 354 -6.35 -10.32 -31.51
CA ILE A 354 -5.93 -11.67 -31.93
C ILE A 354 -7.07 -12.41 -32.65
N ARG A 355 -8.30 -12.35 -32.13
CA ARG A 355 -9.47 -12.99 -32.74
C ARG A 355 -9.82 -12.41 -34.10
N ILE A 356 -9.81 -11.08 -34.23
CA ILE A 356 -10.10 -10.38 -35.50
C ILE A 356 -9.02 -10.69 -36.54
N LYS A 357 -7.75 -10.72 -36.15
CA LYS A 357 -6.63 -11.09 -37.04
C LYS A 357 -6.82 -12.50 -37.59
N LYS A 358 -7.08 -13.49 -36.71
CA LYS A 358 -7.35 -14.88 -37.12
C LYS A 358 -8.54 -14.97 -38.10
N ASN A 359 -9.61 -14.23 -37.85
CA ASN A 359 -10.81 -14.28 -38.71
C ASN A 359 -10.63 -13.55 -40.06
N ARG A 360 -9.77 -12.51 -40.13
CA ARG A 360 -9.41 -11.85 -41.40
C ARG A 360 -8.58 -12.76 -42.28
N ASP A 361 -7.61 -13.45 -41.70
CA ASP A 361 -6.77 -14.40 -42.42
C ASP A 361 -7.63 -15.57 -42.96
N TYR A 362 -8.63 -16.00 -42.19
CA TYR A 362 -9.65 -16.97 -42.61
C TYR A 362 -10.51 -16.53 -43.81
N LYS A 363 -11.07 -15.30 -43.78
CA LYS A 363 -11.89 -14.81 -44.91
C LYS A 363 -11.09 -14.66 -46.20
N LYS A 364 -9.83 -14.22 -46.10
CA LYS A 364 -8.93 -14.16 -47.26
C LYS A 364 -8.68 -15.54 -47.84
N PHE A 365 -8.52 -16.55 -46.98
CA PHE A 365 -8.31 -17.93 -47.38
C PHE A 365 -9.51 -18.54 -48.11
N LYS A 366 -10.72 -18.41 -47.55
CA LYS A 366 -11.96 -18.96 -48.15
C LYS A 366 -12.25 -18.39 -49.55
N VAL A 367 -12.01 -17.10 -49.76
CA VAL A 367 -12.21 -16.44 -51.06
C VAL A 367 -11.25 -16.97 -52.13
N LEU A 368 -10.04 -17.42 -51.76
CA LEU A 368 -9.06 -17.97 -52.69
C LEU A 368 -9.42 -19.39 -53.17
N ILE A 369 -10.15 -20.16 -52.34
CA ILE A 369 -10.59 -21.52 -52.67
C ILE A 369 -11.90 -21.52 -53.46
N ASP A 370 -12.89 -20.70 -53.06
CA ASP A 370 -14.22 -20.70 -53.68
C ASP A 370 -14.26 -20.04 -55.09
N ASN A 371 -13.20 -19.36 -55.52
CA ASN A 371 -13.13 -18.68 -56.83
C ASN A 371 -11.79 -18.93 -57.56
N PRO A 372 -11.61 -20.09 -58.22
CA PRO A 372 -10.42 -20.36 -59.04
C PRO A 372 -10.30 -19.47 -60.29
N LYS A 373 -11.27 -18.58 -60.55
CA LYS A 373 -11.31 -17.67 -61.72
C LYS A 373 -10.81 -16.25 -61.45
N LEU A 374 -10.30 -15.93 -60.26
CA LEU A 374 -9.85 -14.57 -59.93
C LEU A 374 -8.33 -14.35 -59.97
N ASP A 375 -7.52 -15.39 -60.12
CA ASP A 375 -6.06 -15.22 -60.22
C ASP A 375 -5.57 -14.88 -61.63
N ASN A 376 -6.36 -15.18 -62.67
CA ASN A 376 -6.05 -14.74 -64.04
C ASN A 376 -6.17 -13.22 -64.24
N ARG A 377 -6.73 -12.46 -63.28
CA ARG A 377 -6.79 -10.99 -63.36
C ARG A 377 -5.68 -10.27 -62.59
N ARG A 378 -4.93 -10.96 -61.72
CA ARG A 378 -3.85 -10.30 -60.94
C ARG A 378 -2.47 -10.43 -61.56
N VAL A 379 -2.27 -11.40 -62.45
CA VAL A 379 -1.03 -11.49 -63.24
C VAL A 379 -0.95 -10.36 -64.29
N GLU A 380 -2.07 -9.75 -64.68
CA GLU A 380 -2.09 -8.65 -65.66
C GLU A 380 -1.73 -7.26 -65.07
N GLU A 381 -1.83 -7.03 -63.76
CA GLU A 381 -1.65 -5.67 -63.17
C GLU A 381 -0.32 -5.43 -62.45
N GLN A 382 0.58 -6.41 -62.32
CA GLN A 382 1.87 -6.22 -61.61
C GLN A 382 3.14 -6.34 -62.49
N ASN A 383 3.00 -6.34 -63.81
CA ASN A 383 4.15 -6.41 -64.72
C ASN A 383 4.32 -5.19 -65.66
N GLU A 384 3.91 -4.01 -65.20
CA GLU A 384 4.32 -2.74 -65.81
C GLU A 384 5.30 -2.03 -64.88
N GLN A 385 6.61 -2.26 -65.10
CA GLN A 385 7.71 -1.26 -65.07
C GLN A 385 9.09 -1.92 -64.88
N LYS A 386 9.75 -2.27 -65.99
CA LYS A 386 11.04 -1.71 -66.48
C LYS A 386 11.69 -2.60 -67.56
N PRO A 387 12.54 -2.02 -68.43
CA PRO A 387 12.58 -2.33 -69.85
C PRO A 387 13.67 -3.34 -70.22
N GLN A 388 13.45 -4.08 -71.32
CA GLN A 388 14.48 -4.29 -72.35
C GLN A 388 13.98 -5.10 -73.56
N SER A 389 14.32 -4.56 -74.73
CA SER A 389 14.54 -5.20 -76.04
C SER A 389 13.35 -5.82 -76.76
N GLY A 390 13.10 -5.31 -77.97
CA GLY A 390 12.23 -5.95 -78.93
C GLY A 390 12.74 -7.34 -79.31
N PHE A 391 11.84 -8.31 -79.17
CA PHE A 391 11.78 -9.47 -80.04
C PHE A 391 10.30 -9.70 -80.32
N GLU A 392 9.90 -9.52 -81.58
CA GLU A 392 8.72 -10.21 -82.10
C GLU A 392 8.84 -11.68 -81.66
N LYS A 393 7.89 -12.16 -80.86
CA LYS A 393 7.79 -13.59 -80.49
C LYS A 393 7.49 -14.36 -81.77
N LYS A 394 8.54 -14.71 -82.51
CA LYS A 394 8.52 -15.68 -83.60
C LYS A 394 7.82 -16.93 -83.05
N ARG A 395 6.66 -17.31 -83.60
CA ARG A 395 6.04 -18.59 -83.27
C ARG A 395 7.07 -19.68 -83.59
N VAL A 396 7.59 -20.32 -82.54
CA VAL A 396 8.63 -21.35 -82.65
C VAL A 396 8.01 -22.69 -83.07
N LEU A 397 6.68 -22.76 -83.12
CA LEU A 397 5.86 -23.95 -83.31
C LEU A 397 4.68 -23.63 -84.25
N SER A 398 4.24 -24.62 -85.05
CA SER A 398 2.99 -24.50 -85.82
C SER A 398 1.79 -24.58 -84.88
N LEU A 399 0.67 -23.94 -85.26
CA LEU A 399 -0.56 -23.95 -84.46
C LEU A 399 -1.08 -25.37 -84.21
N GLU A 400 -0.92 -26.25 -85.19
CA GLU A 400 -1.33 -27.66 -85.10
C GLU A 400 -0.51 -28.44 -84.06
N ALA A 401 0.81 -28.24 -84.03
CA ALA A 401 1.67 -28.89 -83.03
C ALA A 401 1.46 -28.30 -81.61
N GLU A 402 1.12 -27.02 -81.51
CA GLU A 402 0.77 -26.37 -80.24
C GLU A 402 -0.52 -26.96 -79.65
N LEU A 403 -1.56 -27.11 -80.48
CA LEU A 403 -2.83 -27.73 -80.08
C LEU A 403 -2.65 -29.20 -79.67
N LYS A 404 -1.81 -29.96 -80.39
CA LYS A 404 -1.50 -31.35 -80.02
C LYS A 404 -0.82 -31.46 -78.65
N ILE A 405 0.12 -30.56 -78.33
CA ILE A 405 0.77 -30.53 -77.01
C ILE A 405 -0.25 -30.19 -75.91
N LEU A 406 -1.16 -29.25 -76.15
CA LEU A 406 -2.22 -28.89 -75.19
C LEU A 406 -3.19 -30.06 -74.96
N GLU A 407 -3.55 -30.80 -76.00
CA GLU A 407 -4.38 -32.00 -75.88
C GLU A 407 -3.68 -33.09 -75.04
N HIS A 408 -2.39 -33.33 -75.28
CA HIS A 408 -1.62 -34.26 -74.46
C HIS A 408 -1.45 -33.79 -73.00
N LEU A 409 -1.30 -32.50 -72.75
CA LEU A 409 -1.31 -31.94 -71.39
C LEU A 409 -2.66 -32.14 -70.71
N LYS A 410 -3.77 -31.99 -71.43
CA LYS A 410 -5.10 -32.29 -70.90
C LYS A 410 -5.24 -33.76 -70.53
N ARG A 411 -4.77 -34.67 -71.39
CA ARG A 411 -4.75 -36.12 -71.09
C ARG A 411 -3.86 -36.43 -69.86
N PHE A 412 -2.71 -35.78 -69.74
CA PHE A 412 -1.82 -35.90 -68.58
C PHE A 412 -2.52 -35.49 -67.26
N GLU A 413 -3.34 -34.45 -67.30
CA GLU A 413 -4.16 -34.04 -66.15
C GLU A 413 -5.31 -35.02 -65.88
N GLU A 414 -6.05 -35.45 -66.91
CA GLU A 414 -7.18 -36.37 -66.79
C GLU A 414 -6.78 -37.76 -66.28
N GLU A 415 -5.62 -38.27 -66.71
CA GLU A 415 -5.06 -39.55 -66.28
C GLU A 415 -4.35 -39.47 -64.92
N LEU A 416 -4.35 -38.30 -64.27
CA LEU A 416 -3.68 -38.04 -62.99
C LEU A 416 -2.18 -38.40 -63.00
N GLU A 417 -1.56 -38.36 -64.18
CA GLU A 417 -0.17 -38.74 -64.41
C GLU A 417 0.78 -37.83 -63.62
N PHE A 418 0.36 -36.60 -63.30
CA PHE A 418 1.07 -35.65 -62.44
C PHE A 418 1.35 -36.15 -61.01
N LEU A 419 0.62 -37.16 -60.52
CA LEU A 419 0.84 -37.74 -59.19
C LEU A 419 2.06 -38.67 -59.14
N LYS A 420 2.59 -39.11 -60.29
CA LYS A 420 3.77 -39.99 -60.31
C LYS A 420 4.98 -39.29 -59.67
N PRO A 421 5.78 -40.00 -58.85
CA PRO A 421 6.99 -39.43 -58.30
C PRO A 421 8.03 -39.18 -59.41
N ASN A 422 8.93 -38.22 -59.19
CA ASN A 422 10.09 -37.94 -60.06
C ASN A 422 9.77 -37.56 -61.52
N ILE A 423 8.60 -36.97 -61.79
CA ILE A 423 8.30 -36.40 -63.11
C ILE A 423 9.25 -35.22 -63.37
N SER A 424 9.95 -35.30 -64.48
CA SER A 424 10.78 -34.24 -65.02
C SER A 424 10.13 -33.59 -66.24
N LEU A 425 10.59 -32.40 -66.61
CA LEU A 425 10.21 -31.76 -67.86
C LEU A 425 10.47 -32.66 -69.08
N SER A 426 11.54 -33.45 -69.04
CA SER A 426 11.89 -34.40 -70.10
C SER A 426 10.89 -35.55 -70.21
N SER A 427 10.45 -36.12 -69.09
CA SER A 427 9.43 -37.19 -69.11
C SER A 427 8.07 -36.67 -69.56
N LEU A 428 7.70 -35.44 -69.17
CA LEU A 428 6.44 -34.84 -69.64
C LEU A 428 6.51 -34.48 -71.13
N ALA A 429 7.67 -34.01 -71.62
CA ALA A 429 7.86 -33.75 -73.04
C ALA A 429 7.72 -35.04 -73.87
N ALA A 430 8.30 -36.14 -73.38
CA ALA A 430 8.13 -37.46 -73.98
C ALA A 430 6.67 -37.93 -73.97
N PHE A 431 5.94 -37.75 -72.86
CA PHE A 431 4.50 -38.06 -72.78
C PHE A 431 3.67 -37.25 -73.78
N CYS A 432 4.02 -35.98 -73.96
CA CYS A 432 3.36 -35.10 -74.92
C CYS A 432 3.87 -35.23 -76.36
N ASP A 433 4.69 -36.24 -76.68
CA ASP A 433 5.25 -36.47 -78.01
C ASP A 433 5.96 -35.23 -78.59
N THR A 434 6.78 -34.58 -77.75
CA THR A 434 7.48 -33.33 -78.07
C THR A 434 8.86 -33.24 -77.39
N ASN A 435 9.54 -32.11 -77.58
CA ASN A 435 10.80 -31.81 -76.88
C ASN A 435 10.59 -30.81 -75.73
N THR A 436 11.54 -30.77 -74.80
CA THR A 436 11.49 -29.91 -73.60
C THR A 436 11.38 -28.42 -73.92
N ARG A 437 11.96 -27.97 -75.04
CA ARG A 437 11.87 -26.58 -75.51
C ARG A 437 10.45 -26.20 -75.92
N TYR A 438 9.77 -27.04 -76.69
CA TYR A 438 8.40 -26.81 -77.12
C TYR A 438 7.40 -26.96 -75.98
N LEU A 439 7.57 -27.96 -75.12
CA LEU A 439 6.72 -28.08 -73.93
C LEU A 439 6.86 -26.86 -73.02
N SER A 440 8.08 -26.40 -72.75
CA SER A 440 8.30 -25.20 -71.94
C SER A 440 7.72 -23.95 -72.60
N TYR A 441 7.80 -23.85 -73.93
CA TYR A 441 7.17 -22.77 -74.67
C TYR A 441 5.66 -22.78 -74.46
N VAL A 442 4.99 -23.92 -74.63
CA VAL A 442 3.53 -24.05 -74.47
C VAL A 442 3.10 -23.79 -73.03
N LEU A 443 3.80 -24.36 -72.03
CA LEU A 443 3.49 -24.12 -70.61
C LEU A 443 3.60 -22.61 -70.27
N ASN A 444 4.67 -21.94 -70.71
CA ASN A 444 4.85 -20.52 -70.42
C ASN A 444 3.90 -19.62 -71.22
N GLN A 445 3.56 -19.97 -72.46
CA GLN A 445 2.79 -19.10 -73.36
C GLN A 445 1.28 -19.28 -73.24
N ASN A 446 0.82 -20.51 -73.10
CA ASN A 446 -0.61 -20.83 -73.08
C ASN A 446 -1.15 -20.97 -71.66
N ILE A 447 -0.33 -21.52 -70.75
CA ILE A 447 -0.72 -21.76 -69.35
C ILE A 447 -0.16 -20.68 -68.41
N GLY A 448 0.89 -19.96 -68.85
CA GLY A 448 1.52 -18.88 -68.07
C GLY A 448 2.40 -19.36 -66.92
N LYS A 449 2.87 -20.62 -66.94
CA LYS A 449 3.60 -21.26 -65.83
C LYS A 449 4.83 -21.99 -66.30
N ASP A 450 5.88 -21.99 -65.50
CA ASP A 450 6.98 -22.93 -65.68
C ASP A 450 6.54 -24.36 -65.28
N PHE A 451 7.32 -25.36 -65.67
CA PHE A 451 7.01 -26.76 -65.41
C PHE A 451 6.82 -27.10 -63.92
N ASN A 452 7.67 -26.57 -63.04
CA ASN A 452 7.57 -26.86 -61.61
C ASN A 452 6.32 -26.24 -61.02
N SER A 453 6.01 -24.99 -61.39
CA SER A 453 4.82 -24.27 -60.97
C SER A 453 3.55 -24.98 -61.44
N TYR A 454 3.50 -25.37 -62.72
CA TYR A 454 2.40 -26.15 -63.30
C TYR A 454 2.17 -27.48 -62.56
N LEU A 455 3.23 -28.27 -62.37
CA LEU A 455 3.14 -29.58 -61.72
C LEU A 455 2.73 -29.47 -60.25
N ASN A 456 3.33 -28.55 -59.51
CA ASN A 456 3.07 -28.34 -58.08
C ASN A 456 1.62 -27.88 -57.84
N GLU A 457 1.10 -27.02 -58.70
CA GLU A 457 -0.26 -26.52 -58.56
C GLU A 457 -1.31 -27.60 -58.82
N LEU A 458 -1.12 -28.44 -59.84
CA LEU A 458 -2.00 -29.60 -60.09
C LEU A 458 -2.05 -30.53 -58.86
N ARG A 459 -0.88 -30.83 -58.28
CA ARG A 459 -0.77 -31.69 -57.10
C ARG A 459 -1.44 -31.10 -55.86
N VAL A 460 -1.23 -29.81 -55.59
CA VAL A 460 -1.88 -29.14 -54.45
C VAL A 460 -3.38 -29.04 -54.64
N LYS A 461 -3.86 -28.71 -55.85
CA LYS A 461 -5.31 -28.68 -56.15
C LYS A 461 -5.96 -30.04 -55.93
N TYR A 462 -5.35 -31.11 -56.44
CA TYR A 462 -5.85 -32.46 -56.23
C TYR A 462 -5.82 -32.87 -54.74
N GLY A 463 -4.76 -32.47 -54.02
CA GLY A 463 -4.65 -32.69 -52.58
C GLY A 463 -5.76 -32.01 -51.78
N ILE A 464 -6.09 -30.75 -52.12
CA ILE A 464 -7.20 -30.01 -51.51
C ILE A 464 -8.52 -30.72 -51.79
N GLU A 465 -8.80 -31.06 -53.05
CA GLU A 465 -10.03 -31.75 -53.46
C GLU A 465 -10.21 -33.08 -52.69
N LYS A 466 -9.13 -33.85 -52.52
CA LYS A 466 -9.17 -35.10 -51.74
C LYS A 466 -9.43 -34.86 -50.26
N LEU A 467 -8.79 -33.86 -49.66
CA LEU A 467 -9.00 -33.54 -48.24
C LEU A 467 -10.42 -33.01 -47.98
N GLU A 468 -11.00 -32.25 -48.91
CA GLU A 468 -12.36 -31.75 -48.81
C GLU A 468 -13.40 -32.87 -48.96
N ASN A 469 -13.24 -33.76 -49.93
CA ASN A 469 -14.25 -34.75 -50.29
C ASN A 469 -14.11 -36.10 -49.58
N ASP A 470 -12.93 -36.44 -49.07
CA ASP A 470 -12.67 -37.73 -48.41
C ASP A 470 -12.14 -37.54 -46.97
N PRO A 471 -12.98 -37.73 -45.95
CA PRO A 471 -12.57 -37.62 -44.55
C PRO A 471 -11.45 -38.59 -44.16
N VAL A 472 -11.30 -39.74 -44.83
CA VAL A 472 -10.23 -40.71 -44.52
C VAL A 472 -8.86 -40.09 -44.80
N PHE A 473 -8.73 -39.28 -45.85
CA PHE A 473 -7.49 -38.59 -46.19
C PHE A 473 -7.02 -37.59 -45.11
N ARG A 474 -7.94 -37.07 -44.28
CA ARG A 474 -7.62 -36.16 -43.17
C ARG A 474 -6.88 -36.87 -42.04
N THR A 475 -7.10 -38.18 -41.90
CA THR A 475 -6.47 -39.01 -40.86
C THR A 475 -5.04 -39.43 -41.20
N TYR A 476 -4.62 -39.28 -42.46
CA TYR A 476 -3.28 -39.66 -42.90
C TYR A 476 -2.21 -38.68 -42.40
N LYS A 477 -1.02 -39.21 -42.12
CA LYS A 477 0.15 -38.39 -41.81
C LYS A 477 0.48 -37.50 -43.00
N ILE A 478 0.88 -36.24 -42.75
CA ILE A 478 1.25 -35.30 -43.82
C ILE A 478 2.39 -35.82 -44.70
N SER A 479 3.29 -36.65 -44.15
CA SER A 479 4.33 -37.33 -44.93
C SER A 479 3.76 -38.28 -45.98
N TYR A 480 2.70 -39.00 -45.65
CA TYR A 480 2.00 -39.89 -46.57
C TYR A 480 1.25 -39.09 -47.65
N LEU A 481 0.58 -38.01 -47.27
CA LEU A 481 -0.09 -37.11 -48.23
C LEU A 481 0.92 -36.52 -49.24
N ALA A 482 2.11 -36.12 -48.76
CA ALA A 482 3.16 -35.62 -49.63
C ALA A 482 3.60 -36.67 -50.66
N GLU A 483 3.81 -37.92 -50.22
CA GLU A 483 4.18 -39.03 -51.09
C GLU A 483 3.06 -39.39 -52.09
N PHE A 484 1.82 -39.47 -51.61
CA PHE A 484 0.64 -39.74 -52.42
C PHE A 484 0.42 -38.69 -53.53
N LEU A 485 0.73 -37.43 -53.23
CA LEU A 485 0.65 -36.32 -54.19
C LEU A 485 1.92 -36.19 -55.08
N GLY A 486 2.87 -37.12 -54.97
CA GLY A 486 4.06 -37.18 -55.81
C GLY A 486 5.19 -36.19 -55.41
N PHE A 487 5.13 -35.60 -54.21
CA PHE A 487 6.21 -34.73 -53.71
C PHE A 487 7.39 -35.55 -53.18
N SER A 488 8.60 -35.04 -53.41
CA SER A 488 9.84 -35.69 -52.97
C SER A 488 10.08 -35.63 -51.46
N SER A 489 9.39 -34.75 -50.74
CA SER A 489 9.48 -34.67 -49.28
C SER A 489 8.27 -33.97 -48.65
N HIS A 490 8.03 -34.29 -47.38
CA HIS A 490 7.07 -33.60 -46.51
C HIS A 490 7.32 -32.08 -46.45
N SER A 491 8.58 -31.66 -46.35
CA SER A 491 8.96 -30.24 -46.29
C SER A 491 8.63 -29.50 -47.58
N LYS A 492 8.89 -30.11 -48.74
CA LYS A 492 8.58 -29.51 -50.04
C LYS A 492 7.07 -29.39 -50.24
N PHE A 493 6.31 -30.44 -49.91
CA PHE A 493 4.85 -30.39 -49.92
C PHE A 493 4.33 -29.27 -49.02
N THR A 494 4.78 -29.22 -47.77
CA THR A 494 4.32 -28.22 -46.80
C THR A 494 4.64 -26.79 -47.25
N ALA A 495 5.83 -26.56 -47.82
CA ALA A 495 6.21 -25.25 -48.34
C ALA A 495 5.34 -24.83 -49.54
N VAL A 496 5.18 -25.71 -50.53
CA VAL A 496 4.39 -25.44 -51.75
C VAL A 496 2.91 -25.31 -51.42
N PHE A 497 2.38 -26.17 -50.56
CA PHE A 497 0.99 -26.09 -50.09
C PHE A 497 0.78 -24.75 -49.38
N LYS A 498 1.68 -24.35 -48.48
CA LYS A 498 1.58 -23.05 -47.80
C LYS A 498 1.78 -21.87 -48.73
N GLU A 499 2.59 -21.98 -49.77
CA GLU A 499 2.78 -20.94 -50.78
C GLU A 499 1.50 -20.71 -51.59
N ILE A 500 0.84 -21.79 -52.02
CA ILE A 500 -0.40 -21.72 -52.81
C ILE A 500 -1.61 -21.37 -51.94
N THR A 501 -1.69 -21.92 -50.72
CA THR A 501 -2.87 -21.83 -49.86
C THR A 501 -2.73 -20.78 -48.74
N ASN A 502 -1.55 -20.23 -48.50
CA ASN A 502 -1.21 -19.42 -47.31
C ASN A 502 -1.39 -20.14 -45.95
N LEU A 503 -1.72 -21.43 -45.93
CA LEU A 503 -1.90 -22.24 -44.72
C LEU A 503 -1.00 -23.47 -44.74
N ALA A 504 -0.58 -23.94 -43.57
CA ALA A 504 0.08 -25.24 -43.47
C ALA A 504 -0.96 -26.37 -43.70
N PRO A 505 -0.60 -27.51 -44.33
CA PRO A 505 -1.51 -28.64 -44.52
C PRO A 505 -2.20 -29.11 -43.23
N SER A 506 -1.48 -29.14 -42.10
CA SER A 506 -2.04 -29.52 -40.80
C SER A 506 -3.11 -28.54 -40.30
N ALA A 507 -2.92 -27.24 -40.53
CA ALA A 507 -3.91 -26.22 -40.17
C ALA A 507 -5.15 -26.31 -41.07
N PHE A 508 -4.98 -26.69 -42.34
CA PHE A 508 -6.08 -26.94 -43.26
C PHE A 508 -6.92 -28.16 -42.86
N ILE A 509 -6.27 -29.27 -42.47
CA ILE A 509 -6.95 -30.48 -42.00
C ILE A 509 -7.75 -30.21 -40.70
N ALA A 510 -7.11 -29.60 -39.70
CA ALA A 510 -7.78 -29.27 -38.44
C ALA A 510 -9.01 -28.35 -38.65
N TYR A 511 -8.94 -27.46 -39.63
CA TYR A 511 -10.08 -26.62 -40.02
C TYR A 511 -11.23 -27.45 -40.61
N LEU A 512 -10.95 -28.39 -41.52
CA LEU A 512 -11.99 -29.22 -42.13
C LEU A 512 -12.67 -30.14 -41.10
N GLU A 513 -11.95 -30.57 -40.07
CA GLU A 513 -12.49 -31.34 -38.94
C GLU A 513 -13.43 -30.48 -38.07
N GLU A 514 -13.02 -29.24 -37.72
CA GLU A 514 -13.88 -28.30 -36.98
C GLU A 514 -15.14 -27.86 -37.76
N GLU A 515 -15.11 -27.87 -39.10
CA GLU A 515 -16.28 -27.56 -39.93
C GLU A 515 -17.23 -28.76 -40.06
N SER A 516 -16.71 -29.99 -40.12
CA SER A 516 -17.56 -31.20 -40.11
C SER A 516 -18.30 -31.39 -38.79
N ASP A 517 -17.72 -30.99 -37.65
CA ASP A 517 -18.37 -31.12 -36.33
C ASP A 517 -19.51 -30.10 -36.11
N LYS A 518 -19.68 -29.13 -37.01
CA LYS A 518 -20.72 -28.08 -36.94
C LYS A 518 -21.92 -28.31 -37.87
N LYS A 519 -21.85 -29.30 -38.76
CA LYS A 519 -22.96 -29.74 -39.64
C LYS A 519 -23.57 -31.00 -39.06
#